data_AF-G0UKR9-F1
#
_entry.id   AF-G0UKR9-F1
#
_cell.length_a   1.000
_cell.length_b   1.000
_cell.length_c   1.000
_cell.angle_alpha   90.00
_cell.angle_beta   90.00
_cell.angle_gamma   90.00
#
_symmetry.space_group_name_H-M   'P 1'
#
loop_
_entity.id
_entity.type
_entity.pdbx_description
1 polymer ?
#
loop_
_entity_poly.entity_id
_entity_poly.type
_entity_poly.pdbx_seq_one_letter_code
_entity_poly.pdbx_strand_id
1 'polypeptide(L)'
;MLPDPLAFKALEEESDRYCRLHHTALHPRLVDVRTQMQEEVCTAYGVIAENNLVPSPSYFRWAVDIILSRSHQLPLCWRSACGNGIELGVLPFIDLINGDDGVSRKRNARVEVAFEVGELPRWYLDEFLRESERRGTDGEGELRRLLDDHFFALVSLERDLAASEEVIMTYELPQWSAGTLKSEDELRLGRLLRYHF
;
A
#
# COMPACT_ATOMS: atom_id res chain seq x y z
N MET A 1 24.45 27.35 20.91
CA MET A 1 23.83 28.56 20.34
C MET A 1 22.82 28.09 19.31
N LEU A 2 21.58 28.56 19.38
CA LEU A 2 20.60 28.33 18.31
C LEU A 2 20.97 29.23 17.11
N PRO A 3 20.74 28.78 15.86
CA PRO A 3 21.02 29.60 14.68
C PRO A 3 20.24 30.91 14.73
N ASP A 4 20.83 31.98 14.20
CA ASP A 4 20.12 33.25 14.07
C ASP A 4 18.94 33.11 13.09
N PRO A 5 17.94 34.00 13.15
CA PRO A 5 16.72 33.87 12.32
C PRO A 5 16.97 33.86 10.81
N LEU A 6 18.04 34.48 10.31
CA LEU A 6 18.40 34.47 8.89
C LEU A 6 19.07 33.14 8.51
N ALA A 7 19.92 32.62 9.38
CA ALA A 7 20.51 31.29 9.22
C ALA A 7 19.43 30.18 9.31
N PHE A 8 18.44 30.34 10.18
CA PHE A 8 17.29 29.43 10.26
C PHE A 8 16.46 29.48 8.99
N LYS A 9 16.15 30.68 8.48
CA LYS A 9 15.42 30.84 7.22
C LYS A 9 16.20 30.31 6.01
N ALA A 10 17.52 30.48 5.96
CA ALA A 10 18.36 29.91 4.91
C ALA A 10 18.38 28.37 4.99
N LEU A 11 18.45 27.79 6.18
CA LEU A 11 18.34 26.35 6.41
C LEU A 11 16.95 25.80 6.07
N GLU A 12 15.90 26.56 6.34
CA GLU A 12 14.52 26.24 5.96
C GLU A 12 14.36 26.29 4.44
N GLU A 13 14.83 27.34 3.77
CA GLU A 13 14.82 27.47 2.30
C GLU A 13 15.71 26.42 1.62
N GLU A 14 16.83 26.05 2.23
CA GLU A 14 17.74 25.01 1.73
C GLU A 14 17.17 23.61 1.97
N SER A 15 16.57 23.35 3.14
CA SER A 15 15.82 22.12 3.42
C SER A 15 14.62 21.98 2.51
N ASP A 16 13.90 23.07 2.26
CA ASP A 16 12.80 23.15 1.32
C ASP A 16 13.31 22.76 -0.07
N ARG A 17 14.45 23.33 -0.55
CA ARG A 17 15.08 22.97 -1.84
C ARG A 17 15.34 21.47 -2.00
N TYR A 18 15.58 20.75 -0.91
CA TYR A 18 15.74 19.29 -0.89
C TYR A 18 14.44 18.51 -0.61
N CYS A 19 13.38 19.20 -0.17
CA CYS A 19 12.04 18.65 -0.04
C CYS A 19 11.47 18.38 -1.44
N ARG A 20 11.00 17.15 -1.64
CA ARG A 20 10.44 16.61 -2.91
C ARG A 20 9.20 17.37 -3.44
N LEU A 21 8.80 18.47 -2.79
CA LEU A 21 7.61 19.29 -3.05
C LEU A 21 7.87 20.54 -3.91
N HIS A 22 9.10 20.82 -4.35
CA HIS A 22 9.40 21.97 -5.22
C HIS A 22 9.15 21.80 -6.71
N HIS A 23 8.27 20.87 -7.10
CA HIS A 23 7.66 21.01 -8.41
C HIS A 23 6.52 22.02 -8.29
N THR A 24 6.77 23.26 -8.70
CA THR A 24 5.75 24.33 -8.73
C THR A 24 4.48 23.92 -9.46
N ALA A 25 4.58 23.00 -10.42
CA ALA A 25 3.45 22.41 -11.13
C ALA A 25 2.63 21.40 -10.28
N LEU A 26 3.25 20.75 -9.29
CA LEU A 26 2.62 19.71 -8.46
C LEU A 26 1.90 20.26 -7.24
N HIS A 27 2.44 21.31 -6.60
CA HIS A 27 1.90 21.82 -5.35
C HIS A 27 0.40 22.24 -5.45
N PRO A 28 -0.04 23.01 -6.46
CA PRO A 28 -1.46 23.36 -6.59
C PRO A 28 -2.33 22.11 -6.73
N ARG A 29 -1.89 21.13 -7.53
CA ARG A 29 -2.61 19.87 -7.71
C ARG A 29 -2.70 19.05 -6.43
N LEU A 30 -1.63 19.00 -5.65
CA LEU A 30 -1.63 18.31 -4.36
C LEU A 30 -2.63 18.95 -3.38
N VAL A 31 -2.72 20.28 -3.34
CA VAL A 31 -3.69 21.01 -2.50
C VAL A 31 -5.12 20.76 -2.95
N ASP A 32 -5.38 20.82 -4.26
CA ASP A 32 -6.71 20.56 -4.83
C ASP A 32 -7.17 19.14 -4.47
N VAL A 33 -6.31 18.13 -4.70
CA VAL A 33 -6.63 16.72 -4.43
C VAL A 33 -6.88 16.48 -2.95
N ARG A 34 -6.04 17.04 -2.06
CA ARG A 34 -6.25 16.93 -0.61
C ARG A 34 -7.58 17.53 -0.16
N THR A 35 -8.01 18.62 -0.79
CA THR A 35 -9.27 19.27 -0.48
C THR A 35 -10.46 18.40 -0.90
N GLN A 36 -10.42 17.87 -2.13
CA GLN A 36 -11.45 16.95 -2.63
C GLN A 36 -11.54 15.68 -1.79
N MET A 37 -10.40 15.06 -1.47
CA MET A 37 -10.34 13.89 -0.59
C MET A 37 -10.94 14.18 0.78
N GLN A 38 -10.68 15.37 1.35
CA GLN A 38 -11.26 15.76 2.63
C GLN A 38 -12.79 15.83 2.57
N GLU A 39 -13.34 16.40 1.49
CA GLU A 39 -14.79 16.48 1.27
C GLU A 39 -15.43 15.10 1.12
N GLU A 40 -14.78 14.20 0.36
CA GLU A 40 -15.23 12.82 0.18
C GLU A 40 -15.20 12.02 1.50
N VAL A 41 -14.13 12.16 2.29
CA VAL A 41 -14.01 11.52 3.61
C VAL A 41 -15.10 12.01 4.56
N CYS A 42 -15.37 13.31 4.60
CA CYS A 42 -16.46 13.86 5.41
C CYS A 42 -17.83 13.34 4.98
N THR A 43 -18.06 13.24 3.67
CA THR A 43 -19.32 12.73 3.11
C THR A 43 -19.51 11.25 3.44
N ALA A 44 -18.47 10.43 3.24
CA ALA A 44 -18.49 9.01 3.57
C ALA A 44 -18.70 8.76 5.07
N TYR A 45 -18.05 9.56 5.92
CA TYR A 45 -18.27 9.51 7.36
C TYR A 45 -19.73 9.80 7.72
N GLY A 46 -20.36 10.81 7.11
CA GLY A 46 -21.76 11.14 7.34
C GLY A 46 -22.69 9.96 7.07
N VAL A 47 -22.51 9.27 5.94
CA VAL A 47 -23.31 8.10 5.56
C VAL A 47 -23.09 6.91 6.49
N ILE A 48 -21.84 6.64 6.88
CA ILE A 48 -21.49 5.49 7.72
C ILE A 48 -21.90 5.72 9.17
N ALA A 49 -21.79 6.95 9.66
CA ALA A 49 -22.17 7.32 11.03
C ALA A 49 -23.65 7.07 11.33
N GLU A 50 -24.52 7.05 10.31
CA GLU A 50 -25.94 6.70 10.46
C GLU A 50 -26.14 5.22 10.84
N ASN A 51 -25.23 4.33 10.42
CA ASN A 51 -25.39 2.88 10.50
C ASN A 51 -24.28 2.16 11.29
N ASN A 52 -23.21 2.84 11.71
CA ASN A 52 -22.03 2.21 12.32
C ASN A 52 -21.30 3.06 13.39
N LEU A 53 -20.69 2.35 14.34
CA LEU A 53 -20.12 2.82 15.62
C LEU A 53 -18.68 3.40 15.53
N VAL A 54 -18.30 4.14 14.49
CA VAL A 54 -16.97 4.81 14.53
C VAL A 54 -17.12 6.12 15.32
N PRO A 55 -16.59 6.21 16.54
CA PRO A 55 -17.02 7.25 17.49
C PRO A 55 -16.43 8.64 17.21
N SER A 56 -15.49 8.77 16.25
CA SER A 56 -14.82 10.03 15.95
C SER A 56 -14.51 10.17 14.46
N PRO A 57 -14.78 11.34 13.85
CA PRO A 57 -14.31 11.68 12.51
C PRO A 57 -12.79 11.51 12.34
N SER A 58 -12.02 11.73 13.41
CA SER A 58 -10.56 11.61 13.39
C SER A 58 -10.09 10.16 13.21
N TYR A 59 -10.75 9.21 13.87
CA TYR A 59 -10.42 7.79 13.71
C TYR A 59 -10.84 7.28 12.33
N PHE A 60 -11.99 7.72 11.82
CA PHE A 60 -12.42 7.39 10.47
C PHE A 60 -11.41 7.91 9.44
N ARG A 61 -11.02 9.18 9.55
CA ARG A 61 -9.99 9.77 8.70
C ARG A 61 -8.70 8.97 8.74
N TRP A 62 -8.21 8.65 9.94
CA TRP A 62 -6.97 7.89 10.09
C TRP A 62 -7.06 6.49 9.45
N ALA A 63 -8.22 5.82 9.53
CA ALA A 63 -8.43 4.55 8.85
C ALA A 63 -8.41 4.71 7.32
N VAL A 64 -9.01 5.77 6.78
CA VAL A 64 -8.93 6.09 5.35
C VAL A 64 -7.49 6.37 4.93
N ASP A 65 -6.75 7.14 5.72
CA ASP A 65 -5.33 7.45 5.46
C ASP A 65 -4.49 6.16 5.41
N ILE A 66 -4.75 5.19 6.30
CA ILE A 66 -4.11 3.87 6.26
C ILE A 66 -4.49 3.12 4.97
N ILE A 67 -5.77 3.08 4.60
CA ILE A 67 -6.20 2.39 3.37
C ILE A 67 -5.48 3.01 2.17
N LEU A 68 -5.51 4.33 2.01
CA LEU A 68 -4.93 5.00 0.85
C LEU A 68 -3.40 4.87 0.76
N SER A 69 -2.71 4.81 1.89
CA SER A 69 -1.24 4.67 1.93
C SER A 69 -0.76 3.21 1.85
N ARG A 70 -1.49 2.28 2.48
CA ARG A 70 -1.04 0.90 2.74
C ARG A 70 -1.80 -0.20 2.01
N SER A 71 -2.95 0.09 1.40
CA SER A 71 -3.73 -0.98 0.76
C SER A 71 -3.10 -1.50 -0.54
N HIS A 72 -3.39 -2.75 -0.82
CA HIS A 72 -3.17 -3.42 -2.10
C HIS A 72 -4.50 -3.60 -2.83
N GLN A 73 -4.44 -3.60 -4.15
CA GLN A 73 -5.54 -4.12 -4.96
C GLN A 73 -5.53 -5.63 -4.84
N LEU A 74 -6.55 -6.17 -4.18
CA LEU A 74 -6.70 -7.59 -3.94
C LEU A 74 -7.95 -8.08 -4.66
N PRO A 75 -7.98 -9.34 -5.10
CA PRO A 75 -9.23 -9.97 -5.49
C PRO A 75 -10.20 -9.94 -4.30
N LEU A 76 -11.50 -9.82 -4.60
CA LEU A 76 -12.53 -9.94 -3.56
C LEU A 76 -12.30 -11.20 -2.73
N CYS A 77 -12.16 -11.04 -1.42
CA CYS A 77 -11.85 -12.13 -0.49
C CYS A 77 -12.93 -13.22 -0.41
N TRP A 78 -14.10 -13.02 -1.02
CA TRP A 78 -15.23 -13.95 -1.00
C TRP A 78 -15.48 -14.42 -2.43
N ARG A 79 -15.12 -15.68 -2.72
CA ARG A 79 -15.44 -16.32 -4.01
C ARG A 79 -16.94 -16.43 -4.29
N SER A 80 -17.77 -16.30 -3.26
CA SER A 80 -19.24 -16.24 -3.37
C SER A 80 -19.76 -14.88 -3.85
N ALA A 81 -18.93 -13.84 -3.88
CA ALA A 81 -19.29 -12.56 -4.46
C ALA A 81 -19.24 -12.65 -5.99
N CYS A 82 -20.35 -12.32 -6.66
CA CYS A 82 -20.44 -12.36 -8.12
C CYS A 82 -19.48 -11.34 -8.76
N GLY A 83 -18.45 -11.83 -9.46
CA GLY A 83 -17.60 -11.06 -10.39
C GLY A 83 -16.10 -11.09 -10.08
N ASN A 84 -15.29 -10.65 -11.04
CA ASN A 84 -13.84 -10.45 -10.87
C ASN A 84 -13.54 -9.09 -10.21
N GLY A 85 -14.20 -8.81 -9.09
CA GLY A 85 -14.04 -7.54 -8.40
C GLY A 85 -12.66 -7.43 -7.74
N ILE A 86 -12.13 -6.21 -7.75
CA ILE A 86 -10.93 -5.83 -7.00
C ILE A 86 -11.39 -5.01 -5.79
N GLU A 87 -10.83 -5.30 -4.62
CA GLU A 87 -11.01 -4.52 -3.40
C GLU A 87 -9.67 -3.96 -2.90
N LEU A 88 -9.74 -2.95 -2.03
CA LEU A 88 -8.57 -2.43 -1.34
C LEU A 88 -8.42 -3.14 0.00
N GLY A 89 -7.36 -3.93 0.15
CA GLY A 89 -7.06 -4.63 1.39
C GLY A 89 -5.69 -4.27 1.95
N VAL A 90 -5.59 -4.15 3.27
CA VAL A 90 -4.30 -4.00 3.96
C VAL A 90 -3.81 -5.40 4.33
N LEU A 91 -2.60 -5.74 3.87
CA LEU A 91 -1.95 -7.01 4.18
C LEU A 91 -0.89 -6.76 5.26
N PRO A 92 -1.14 -7.15 6.53
CA PRO A 92 -0.18 -6.93 7.61
C PRO A 92 1.19 -7.53 7.26
N PHE A 93 2.26 -6.85 7.68
CA PHE A 93 3.67 -7.17 7.40
C PHE A 93 4.11 -6.91 5.96
N ILE A 94 3.24 -7.12 4.98
CA ILE A 94 3.49 -6.76 3.57
C ILE A 94 3.40 -5.24 3.40
N ASP A 95 2.52 -4.57 4.14
CA ASP A 95 2.36 -3.12 4.17
C ASP A 95 3.59 -2.35 4.69
N LEU A 96 4.54 -3.05 5.32
CA LEU A 96 5.80 -2.50 5.81
C LEU A 96 6.91 -2.50 4.75
N ILE A 97 6.72 -3.20 3.63
CA ILE A 97 7.72 -3.32 2.58
C ILE A 97 7.78 -2.01 1.79
N ASN A 98 8.97 -1.44 1.61
CA ASN A 98 9.07 -0.15 0.92
C ASN A 98 8.77 -0.28 -0.57
N GLY A 99 8.19 0.80 -1.12
CA GLY A 99 7.91 0.90 -2.55
C GLY A 99 9.11 1.36 -3.37
N ASP A 100 9.11 1.00 -4.66
CA ASP A 100 10.05 1.50 -5.65
C ASP A 100 9.96 3.03 -5.78
N ASP A 101 11.09 3.71 -5.53
CA ASP A 101 11.21 5.17 -5.57
C ASP A 101 11.68 5.72 -6.91
N GLY A 102 11.93 4.86 -7.90
CA GLY A 102 12.38 5.19 -9.25
C GLY A 102 13.83 5.68 -9.33
N VAL A 103 14.59 5.64 -8.24
CA VAL A 103 15.96 6.16 -8.17
C VAL A 103 16.92 5.07 -7.70
N SER A 104 16.85 4.73 -6.41
CA SER A 104 17.82 3.87 -5.74
C SER A 104 17.23 2.52 -5.35
N ARG A 105 15.94 2.53 -4.97
CA ARG A 105 15.19 1.35 -4.56
C ARG A 105 14.42 0.83 -5.76
N LYS A 106 14.97 -0.17 -6.43
CA LYS A 106 14.32 -0.83 -7.55
C LYS A 106 13.51 -2.01 -7.07
N ARG A 107 12.34 -2.22 -7.67
CA ARG A 107 11.52 -3.42 -7.47
C ARG A 107 12.36 -4.68 -7.55
N ASN A 108 12.21 -5.52 -6.53
CA ASN A 108 12.79 -6.86 -6.49
C ASN A 108 11.82 -7.90 -5.89
N ALA A 109 10.59 -7.50 -5.56
CA ALA A 109 9.54 -8.37 -5.08
C ALA A 109 8.16 -7.89 -5.55
N ARG A 110 7.20 -8.82 -5.54
CA ARG A 110 5.79 -8.56 -5.83
C ARG A 110 4.90 -9.38 -4.92
N VAL A 111 3.65 -8.95 -4.75
CA VAL A 111 2.61 -9.77 -4.14
C VAL A 111 1.99 -10.65 -5.20
N GLU A 112 1.96 -11.94 -4.92
CA GLU A 112 1.25 -12.95 -5.68
C GLU A 112 0.08 -13.45 -4.85
N VAL A 113 -1.04 -13.71 -5.52
CA VAL A 113 -2.24 -14.23 -4.88
C VAL A 113 -2.46 -15.66 -5.36
N ALA A 114 -2.57 -16.58 -4.42
CA ALA A 114 -2.84 -17.99 -4.66
C ALA A 114 -4.25 -18.35 -4.23
N PHE A 115 -4.92 -19.07 -5.11
CA PHE A 115 -6.31 -19.50 -5.10
C PHE A 115 -6.45 -21.02 -5.07
N GLU A 116 -5.38 -21.72 -5.38
CA GLU A 116 -5.29 -23.16 -5.28
C GLU A 116 -3.91 -23.59 -4.76
N VAL A 117 -3.84 -24.81 -4.23
CA VAL A 117 -2.61 -25.32 -3.59
C VAL A 117 -1.45 -25.35 -4.58
N GLY A 118 -1.73 -25.60 -5.87
CA GLY A 118 -0.72 -25.65 -6.92
C GLY A 118 -0.07 -24.31 -7.26
N GLU A 119 -0.71 -23.20 -6.90
CA GLU A 119 -0.18 -21.84 -7.12
C GLU A 119 0.74 -21.40 -5.97
N LEU A 120 0.72 -22.09 -4.83
CA LEU A 120 1.56 -21.74 -3.69
C LEU A 120 3.04 -22.03 -3.99
N PRO A 121 3.96 -21.14 -3.58
CA PRO A 121 5.39 -21.38 -3.69
C PRO A 121 5.79 -22.68 -2.97
N ARG A 122 6.63 -23.49 -3.61
CA ARG A 122 7.08 -24.79 -3.07
C ARG A 122 7.67 -24.68 -1.67
N TRP A 123 8.48 -23.64 -1.41
CA TRP A 123 9.09 -23.44 -0.10
C TRP A 123 8.03 -23.26 1.01
N TYR A 124 6.92 -22.59 0.70
CA TYR A 124 5.83 -22.35 1.66
C TYR A 124 5.06 -23.65 1.90
N LEU A 125 4.74 -24.37 0.83
CA LEU A 125 4.07 -25.66 0.91
C LEU A 125 4.90 -26.65 1.74
N ASP A 126 6.19 -26.76 1.46
CA ASP A 126 7.11 -27.68 2.17
C ASP A 126 7.20 -27.35 3.66
N GLU A 127 7.27 -26.06 4.02
CA GLU A 127 7.34 -25.63 5.42
C GLU A 127 6.00 -25.85 6.15
N PHE A 128 4.88 -25.52 5.50
CA PHE A 128 3.54 -25.71 6.04
C PHE A 128 3.27 -27.18 6.34
N LEU A 129 3.50 -28.06 5.36
CA LEU A 129 3.28 -29.50 5.51
C LEU A 129 4.18 -30.11 6.59
N ARG A 130 5.44 -29.69 6.67
CA ARG A 130 6.36 -30.13 7.73
C ARG A 130 5.87 -29.72 9.12
N GLU A 131 5.34 -28.52 9.27
CA GLU A 131 4.79 -28.05 10.54
C GLU A 131 3.47 -28.74 10.90
N SER A 132 2.61 -29.03 9.92
CA SER A 132 1.40 -29.83 10.12
C SER A 132 1.72 -31.26 10.58
N GLU A 133 2.72 -31.89 9.95
CA GLU A 133 3.19 -33.23 10.35
C GLU A 133 3.68 -33.24 11.81
N ARG A 134 4.46 -32.23 12.21
CA ARG A 134 4.91 -32.06 13.61
C ARG A 134 3.76 -31.91 14.60
N ARG A 135 2.63 -31.34 14.15
CA ARG A 135 1.41 -31.16 14.96
C ARG A 135 0.45 -32.34 14.85
N GLY A 136 0.74 -33.34 14.03
CA GLY A 136 -0.13 -34.48 13.78
C GLY A 136 -1.43 -34.12 13.05
N THR A 137 -1.42 -33.09 12.20
CA THR A 137 -2.58 -32.63 11.43
C THR A 137 -2.42 -32.91 9.94
N ASP A 138 -3.55 -33.09 9.24
CA ASP A 138 -3.59 -33.18 7.78
C ASP A 138 -3.43 -31.77 7.16
N GLY A 139 -2.18 -31.38 6.94
CA GLY A 139 -1.84 -30.08 6.39
C GLY A 139 -2.37 -29.85 4.97
N GLU A 140 -2.39 -30.89 4.13
CA GLU A 140 -2.85 -30.76 2.74
C GLU A 140 -4.37 -30.58 2.68
N GLY A 141 -5.12 -31.34 3.48
CA GLY A 141 -6.56 -31.17 3.65
C GLY A 141 -6.92 -29.80 4.24
N GLU A 142 -6.17 -29.34 5.25
CA GLU A 142 -6.39 -28.03 5.86
C GLU A 142 -6.13 -26.88 4.86
N LEU A 143 -5.06 -26.98 4.08
CA LEU A 143 -4.69 -25.97 3.09
C LEU A 143 -5.74 -25.85 1.98
N ARG A 144 -6.25 -26.99 1.49
CA ARG A 144 -7.37 -27.01 0.53
C ARG A 144 -8.62 -26.34 1.12
N ARG A 145 -8.99 -26.70 2.35
CA ARG A 145 -10.13 -26.11 3.04
C ARG A 145 -9.99 -24.60 3.21
N LEU A 146 -8.79 -24.10 3.51
CA LEU A 146 -8.55 -22.66 3.62
C LEU A 146 -8.71 -21.96 2.26
N LEU A 147 -8.25 -22.58 1.18
CA LEU A 147 -8.33 -22.02 -0.18
C LEU A 147 -9.73 -22.12 -0.81
N ASP A 148 -10.65 -22.90 -0.24
CA ASP A 148 -12.05 -22.92 -0.69
C ASP A 148 -12.72 -21.57 -0.43
N ASP A 149 -12.47 -20.98 0.74
CA ASP A 149 -13.11 -19.74 1.21
C ASP A 149 -12.19 -18.51 1.18
N HIS A 150 -10.87 -18.71 1.05
CA HIS A 150 -9.87 -17.64 1.14
C HIS A 150 -8.86 -17.68 -0.01
N PHE A 151 -8.07 -16.61 -0.11
CA PHE A 151 -6.86 -16.59 -0.91
C PHE A 151 -5.65 -16.39 -0.01
N PHE A 152 -4.47 -16.76 -0.50
CA PHE A 152 -3.20 -16.47 0.15
C PHE A 152 -2.49 -15.35 -0.62
N ALA A 153 -2.10 -14.28 0.07
CA ALA A 153 -1.23 -13.25 -0.50
C ALA A 153 0.20 -13.47 -0.01
N LEU A 154 1.13 -13.62 -0.93
CA LEU A 154 2.51 -14.00 -0.66
C LEU A 154 3.46 -13.01 -1.34
N VAL A 155 4.57 -12.72 -0.69
CA VAL A 155 5.63 -11.92 -1.29
C VAL A 155 6.60 -12.86 -2.00
N SER A 156 6.68 -12.72 -3.31
CA SER A 156 7.60 -13.46 -4.17
C SER A 156 8.73 -12.55 -4.61
N LEU A 157 9.97 -13.02 -4.41
CA LEU A 157 11.17 -12.34 -4.89
C LEU A 157 11.30 -12.54 -6.40
N GLU A 158 11.60 -11.47 -7.12
CA GLU A 158 11.80 -11.53 -8.57
C GLU A 158 13.24 -11.90 -8.95
N ARG A 159 14.15 -11.86 -7.97
CA ARG A 159 15.53 -12.28 -8.08
C ARG A 159 16.09 -12.63 -6.70
N ASP A 160 17.20 -13.35 -6.70
CA ASP A 160 17.98 -13.56 -5.50
C ASP A 160 18.46 -12.23 -4.92
N LEU A 161 18.38 -12.12 -3.60
CA LEU A 161 18.82 -10.96 -2.84
C LEU A 161 20.06 -11.30 -2.01
N ALA A 162 20.98 -10.35 -1.91
CA ALA A 162 22.09 -10.47 -1.00
C ALA A 162 21.61 -10.40 0.46
N ALA A 163 22.39 -10.96 1.38
CA ALA A 163 22.14 -10.74 2.81
C ALA A 163 22.16 -9.22 3.10
N SER A 164 21.15 -8.74 3.83
CA SER A 164 20.93 -7.32 4.14
C SER A 164 20.44 -6.44 2.97
N GLU A 165 20.18 -7.01 1.81
CA GLU A 165 19.49 -6.28 0.74
C GLU A 165 18.00 -6.09 1.08
N GLU A 166 17.50 -4.86 0.89
CA GLU A 166 16.12 -4.50 1.21
C GLU A 166 15.14 -5.14 0.21
N VAL A 167 14.03 -5.68 0.70
CA VAL A 167 12.90 -6.11 -0.15
C VAL A 167 12.12 -4.86 -0.56
N ILE A 168 11.96 -4.66 -1.86
CA ILE A 168 11.32 -3.50 -2.47
C ILE A 168 10.21 -3.96 -3.41
N MET A 169 9.00 -3.47 -3.17
CA MET A 169 7.83 -3.77 -3.97
C MET A 169 7.46 -2.63 -4.92
N THR A 170 6.65 -2.92 -5.93
CA THR A 170 5.90 -1.88 -6.63
C THR A 170 4.50 -1.85 -6.08
N TYR A 171 4.10 -0.68 -5.61
CA TYR A 171 2.72 -0.39 -5.32
C TYR A 171 2.05 0.12 -6.58
N GLU A 172 0.88 -0.45 -6.89
CA GLU A 172 0.03 0.12 -7.92
C GLU A 172 -0.42 1.51 -7.46
N LEU A 173 0.05 2.52 -8.20
CA LEU A 173 -0.38 3.89 -8.02
C LEU A 173 -1.50 4.11 -9.04
N PRO A 174 -2.73 4.43 -8.61
CA PRO A 174 -3.75 4.84 -9.56
C PRO A 174 -3.22 6.02 -10.37
N GLN A 175 -3.25 5.91 -11.70
CA GLN A 175 -2.82 7.00 -12.56
C GLN A 175 -3.76 8.19 -12.35
N TRP A 176 -3.21 9.29 -11.84
CA TRP A 176 -3.97 10.52 -11.70
C TRP A 176 -3.98 11.26 -13.04
N SER A 177 -5.03 11.05 -13.85
CA SER A 177 -5.16 11.73 -15.15
C SER A 177 -5.64 13.18 -14.97
N ALA A 178 -4.79 14.04 -14.42
CA ALA A 178 -5.04 15.48 -14.44
C ALA A 178 -4.93 16.08 -15.86
N GLY A 179 -4.54 15.27 -16.85
CA GLY A 179 -4.50 15.60 -18.30
C GLY A 179 -3.53 16.73 -18.67
N THR A 180 -2.84 17.30 -17.69
CA THR A 180 -2.04 18.53 -17.80
C THR A 180 -0.63 18.35 -17.26
N LEU A 181 -0.35 17.24 -16.57
CA LEU A 181 0.96 16.89 -16.06
C LEU A 181 1.67 15.94 -17.03
N LYS A 182 3.00 15.95 -17.02
CA LYS A 182 3.80 14.90 -17.66
C LYS A 182 3.65 13.60 -16.86
N SER A 183 3.76 12.45 -17.50
CA SER A 183 3.59 11.14 -16.84
C SER A 183 4.54 10.93 -15.64
N GLU A 184 5.74 11.51 -15.66
CA GLU A 184 6.67 11.50 -14.53
C GLU A 184 6.14 12.30 -13.33
N ASP A 185 5.50 13.44 -13.60
CA ASP A 185 4.91 14.31 -12.59
C ASP A 185 3.61 13.71 -12.03
N GLU A 186 2.82 13.01 -12.84
CA GLU A 186 1.67 12.22 -12.37
C GLU A 186 2.11 11.08 -11.44
N LEU A 187 3.20 10.39 -11.77
CA LEU A 187 3.78 9.35 -10.92
C LEU A 187 4.29 9.93 -9.59
N ARG A 188 4.97 11.09 -9.63
CA ARG A 188 5.41 11.81 -8.43
C ARG A 188 4.24 12.25 -7.56
N LEU A 189 3.17 12.80 -8.17
CA LEU A 189 1.97 13.18 -7.45
C LEU A 189 1.30 11.97 -6.80
N GLY A 190 1.18 10.85 -7.51
CA GLY A 190 0.65 9.60 -6.96
C GLY A 190 1.47 9.09 -5.77
N ARG A 191 2.80 9.15 -5.86
CA ARG A 191 3.71 8.82 -4.73
C ARG A 191 3.53 9.78 -3.56
N LEU A 192 3.45 11.08 -3.81
CA LEU A 192 3.23 12.09 -2.77
C LEU A 192 1.88 11.85 -2.09
N LEU A 193 0.82 11.58 -2.85
CA LEU A 193 -0.47 11.23 -2.28
C LEU A 193 -0.35 9.96 -1.44
N ARG A 194 0.27 8.89 -1.94
CA ARG A 194 0.38 7.64 -1.19
C ARG A 194 1.23 7.72 0.09
N TYR A 195 2.35 8.46 0.06
CA TYR A 195 3.35 8.46 1.14
C TYR A 195 3.33 9.71 2.03
N HIS A 196 2.53 10.72 1.70
CA HIS A 196 2.37 11.93 2.51
C HIS A 196 1.11 11.88 3.40
N PHE A 197 0.42 10.73 3.43
CA PHE A 197 -0.51 10.32 4.48
C PHE A 197 0.22 9.40 5.47
#